data_AF-A0A660KYE0-F1
#
_entry.id   AF-A0A660KYE0-F1
#
_cell.length_a   1.000
_cell.length_b   1.000
_cell.length_c   1.000
_cell.angle_alpha   90.00
_cell.angle_beta   90.00
_cell.angle_gamma   90.00
#
_symmetry.space_group_name_H-M   'P 1'
#
loop_
_entity.id
_entity.type
_entity.pdbx_description
1 polymer ?
#
loop_
_entity_poly.entity_id
_entity_poly.type
_entity_poly.pdbx_seq_one_letter_code
_entity_poly.pdbx_strand_id
1 'polypeptide(L)'
;MTTRRRWDAETIHATLEPIVAELGRFPKREELSARGLSGLSTAMGKLGGVAEWRKRFADAAPAAPAAPEAPTAVEVVEVVEVVEVPFEAIAERAYYIALENQGGDPVDHWLTAERELAGTAA
;
A
#
# COMPACT_ATOMS: atom_id res chain seq x y z
N MET A 1 29.72 -11.25 -20.00
CA MET A 1 28.68 -12.31 -20.05
C MET A 1 27.49 -11.84 -19.23
N THR A 2 26.46 -11.30 -19.86
CA THR A 2 25.21 -10.95 -19.18
C THR A 2 24.41 -12.23 -18.96
N THR A 3 24.66 -12.90 -17.84
CA THR A 3 23.90 -14.07 -17.41
C THR A 3 22.44 -13.66 -17.31
N ARG A 4 21.59 -14.17 -18.21
CA ARG A 4 20.13 -14.01 -18.10
C ARG A 4 19.75 -14.55 -16.72
N ARG A 5 19.31 -13.67 -15.82
CA ARG A 5 18.74 -14.08 -14.53
C ARG A 5 17.59 -15.04 -14.83
N ARG A 6 17.83 -16.33 -14.64
CA ARG A 6 16.81 -17.35 -14.69
C ARG A 6 16.06 -17.25 -13.39
N TRP A 7 14.74 -17.17 -13.44
CA TRP A 7 13.94 -17.33 -12.25
C TRP A 7 13.86 -18.83 -11.96
N ASP A 8 14.85 -19.34 -11.25
CA ASP A 8 14.87 -20.68 -10.67
C ASP A 8 14.38 -20.64 -9.22
N ALA A 9 14.17 -21.83 -8.65
CA ALA A 9 13.63 -21.96 -7.29
C ALA A 9 14.54 -21.32 -6.24
N GLU A 10 15.86 -21.40 -6.40
CA GLU A 10 16.84 -20.82 -5.47
C GLU A 10 16.80 -19.29 -5.52
N THR A 11 16.79 -18.71 -6.73
CA THR A 11 16.69 -17.27 -6.95
C THR A 11 15.39 -16.70 -6.38
N ILE A 12 14.28 -17.43 -6.56
CA ILE A 12 12.99 -17.06 -5.98
C ILE A 12 13.04 -17.12 -4.45
N HIS A 13 13.63 -18.17 -3.88
CA HIS A 13 13.77 -18.32 -2.43
C HIS A 13 14.63 -17.19 -1.84
N ALA A 14 15.82 -16.95 -2.39
CA ALA A 14 16.72 -15.89 -1.94
C ALA A 14 16.12 -14.48 -2.04
N THR A 15 15.18 -14.27 -2.97
CA THR A 15 14.46 -12.99 -3.08
C THR A 15 13.29 -12.91 -2.10
N LEU A 16 12.58 -14.02 -1.86
CA LEU A 16 11.43 -14.06 -0.95
C LEU A 16 11.83 -14.07 0.51
N GLU A 17 12.92 -14.73 0.88
CA GLU A 17 13.39 -14.88 2.25
C GLU A 17 13.48 -13.54 3.01
N PRO A 18 14.18 -12.49 2.51
CA PRO A 18 14.21 -11.21 3.20
C PRO A 18 12.83 -10.53 3.27
N ILE A 19 11.97 -10.72 2.26
CA ILE A 19 10.63 -10.12 2.22
C ILE A 19 9.71 -10.79 3.25
N VAL A 20 9.80 -12.12 3.37
CA VAL A 20 9.04 -12.89 4.36
C VAL A 20 9.56 -12.59 5.76
N ALA A 21 10.88 -12.45 5.94
CA ALA A 21 11.50 -12.06 7.20
C ALA A 21 11.08 -10.65 7.64
N GLU A 22 11.01 -9.70 6.70
CA GLU A 22 10.57 -8.33 6.95
C GLU A 22 9.07 -8.25 7.29
N LEU A 23 8.23 -8.98 6.55
CA LEU A 23 6.77 -8.93 6.72
C LEU A 23 6.25 -9.88 7.80
N GLY A 24 7.06 -10.84 8.26
CA GLY A 24 6.62 -11.94 9.14
C GLY A 24 5.56 -12.85 8.51
N ARG A 25 5.26 -12.69 7.21
CA ARG A 25 4.22 -13.41 6.48
C ARG A 25 4.55 -13.50 5.00
N PHE A 26 3.90 -14.43 4.32
CA PHE A 26 4.05 -14.56 2.87
C PHE A 26 3.54 -13.30 2.14
N PRO A 27 4.35 -12.64 1.30
CA PRO A 27 3.96 -11.39 0.64
C PRO A 27 2.75 -11.59 -0.29
N LYS A 28 1.89 -10.56 -0.36
CA LYS A 28 0.80 -10.51 -1.34
C LYS A 28 1.36 -10.16 -2.73
N ARG A 29 0.58 -10.46 -3.78
CA ARG A 29 0.92 -10.08 -5.16
C ARG A 29 1.11 -8.56 -5.30
N GLU A 30 0.31 -7.77 -4.59
CA GLU A 30 0.39 -6.31 -4.59
C GLU A 30 1.72 -5.81 -4.00
N GLU A 31 2.15 -6.35 -2.86
CA GLU A 31 3.45 -6.04 -2.23
C GLU A 31 4.64 -6.36 -3.15
N LEU A 32 4.59 -7.50 -3.83
CA LEU A 32 5.61 -7.86 -4.82
C LEU A 32 5.58 -6.90 -6.01
N SER A 33 4.40 -6.47 -6.45
CA SER A 33 4.28 -5.52 -7.55
C SER A 33 4.73 -4.11 -7.18
N ALA A 34 4.44 -3.64 -5.97
CA ALA A 34 4.90 -2.36 -5.44
C ALA A 34 6.44 -2.29 -5.39
N ARG A 35 7.09 -3.43 -5.14
CA ARG A 35 8.56 -3.59 -5.14
C ARG A 35 9.16 -3.85 -6.54
N GLY A 36 8.36 -3.78 -7.61
CA GLY A 36 8.81 -4.06 -8.98
C GLY A 36 9.11 -5.54 -9.27
N LEU A 37 8.70 -6.44 -8.37
CA LEU A 37 8.91 -7.89 -8.45
C LEU A 37 7.69 -8.63 -9.05
N SER A 38 6.89 -7.96 -9.90
CA SER A 38 5.71 -8.57 -10.55
C SER A 38 6.08 -9.82 -11.38
N GLY A 39 7.33 -9.87 -11.90
CA GLY A 39 7.90 -11.02 -12.58
C GLY A 39 8.12 -12.25 -11.69
N LEU A 40 8.41 -12.04 -10.40
CA LEU A 40 8.60 -13.11 -9.41
C LEU A 40 7.29 -13.88 -9.19
N SER A 41 6.15 -13.19 -9.08
CA SER A 41 4.84 -13.86 -8.96
C SER A 41 4.52 -14.73 -10.17
N THR A 42 4.88 -14.26 -11.37
CA THR A 42 4.71 -15.03 -12.61
C THR A 42 5.63 -16.25 -12.65
N ALA A 43 6.88 -16.09 -12.19
CA ALA A 43 7.84 -17.19 -12.13
C ALA A 43 7.45 -18.26 -11.11
N MET A 44 6.99 -17.85 -9.91
CA MET A 44 6.41 -18.76 -8.92
C MET A 44 5.23 -19.54 -9.47
N GLY A 45 4.36 -18.87 -10.26
CA GLY A 45 3.25 -19.50 -10.98
C GLY A 45 3.70 -20.67 -11.86
N LYS A 46 4.80 -20.48 -12.60
CA LYS A 46 5.38 -21.51 -13.50
C LYS A 46 6.06 -22.66 -12.77
N LEU A 47 6.54 -22.45 -11.55
CA LEU A 47 7.35 -23.40 -10.77
C LEU A 47 6.55 -24.20 -9.73
N GLY A 48 5.22 -24.26 -9.87
CA GLY A 48 4.34 -25.01 -8.97
C GLY A 48 3.21 -24.19 -8.35
N GLY A 49 3.15 -22.88 -8.64
CA GLY A 49 2.06 -22.03 -8.19
C GLY A 49 2.33 -21.37 -6.83
N VAL A 50 1.80 -20.17 -6.65
CA VAL A 50 1.99 -19.35 -5.44
C VAL A 50 1.51 -20.08 -4.17
N ALA A 51 0.51 -20.96 -4.29
CA ALA A 51 0.00 -21.76 -3.17
C ALA A 51 1.04 -22.78 -2.66
N GLU A 52 1.78 -23.44 -3.56
CA GLU A 52 2.85 -24.37 -3.18
C GLU A 52 4.03 -23.64 -2.55
N TRP A 53 4.37 -22.46 -3.08
CA TRP A 53 5.39 -21.60 -2.47
C TRP A 53 4.99 -21.12 -1.07
N ARG A 54 3.72 -20.74 -0.88
CA ARG A 54 3.20 -20.39 0.44
C ARG A 54 3.29 -21.58 1.41
N LYS A 55 2.96 -22.80 0.98
CA LYS A 55 3.11 -24.00 1.82
C LYS A 55 4.56 -24.26 2.20
N ARG A 56 5.50 -24.18 1.25
CA ARG A 56 6.94 -24.34 1.52
C ARG A 56 7.44 -23.38 2.58
N PHE A 57 7.04 -22.11 2.50
CA PHE A 57 7.41 -21.10 3.49
C PHE A 57 6.61 -21.22 4.79
N ALA A 58 5.41 -21.81 4.78
CA ALA A 58 4.65 -22.10 5.98
C ALA A 58 5.22 -23.29 6.77
N ASP A 59 5.79 -24.28 6.08
CA ASP A 59 6.45 -25.45 6.68
C ASP A 59 7.86 -25.10 7.20
N ALA A 60 8.55 -24.16 6.52
CA ALA A 60 9.86 -23.67 6.91
C ALA A 60 9.84 -22.55 7.95
N ALA A 61 8.68 -21.93 8.22
CA ALA A 61 8.57 -20.90 9.24
C ALA A 61 8.38 -21.56 10.62
N PRO A 62 9.20 -21.24 11.63
CA PRO A 62 8.86 -21.60 12.99
C PRO A 62 7.56 -20.88 13.36
N ALA A 63 6.58 -21.65 13.79
CA ALA A 63 5.28 -21.17 14.24
C ALA A 63 5.43 -20.07 15.30
N ALA A 64 4.97 -18.85 14.98
CA ALA A 64 4.52 -17.84 15.95
C ALA A 64 3.83 -16.69 15.20
N PRO A 65 2.79 -16.08 15.80
CA PRO A 65 1.47 -16.66 15.98
C PRO A 65 0.45 -15.96 15.07
N ALA A 66 -0.80 -16.41 15.15
CA ALA A 66 -1.95 -15.70 14.67
C ALA A 66 -1.86 -14.19 14.92
N ALA A 67 -2.35 -13.43 13.94
CA ALA A 67 -2.82 -12.07 14.10
C ALA A 67 -3.35 -11.83 15.53
N PRO A 68 -2.87 -10.77 16.17
CA PRO A 68 -3.50 -9.51 15.84
C PRO A 68 -2.46 -8.40 15.63
N GLU A 69 -2.89 -7.37 14.89
CA GLU A 69 -2.30 -6.02 14.90
C GLU A 69 -1.00 -5.88 14.09
N ALA A 70 -1.07 -5.05 13.04
CA ALA A 70 0.10 -4.47 12.43
C ALA A 70 0.59 -3.33 13.35
N PRO A 71 1.80 -3.39 13.94
CA PRO A 71 2.44 -2.20 14.44
C PRO A 71 3.27 -1.58 13.31
N THR A 72 3.02 -0.29 13.19
CA THR A 72 3.65 0.69 12.34
C THR A 72 5.17 0.70 12.53
N ALA A 73 5.89 0.95 11.44
CA ALA A 73 7.20 1.60 11.47
C ALA A 73 7.37 2.38 10.16
N VAL A 74 6.55 3.42 10.01
CA VAL A 74 6.92 4.59 9.23
C VAL A 74 7.03 5.70 10.27
N GLU A 75 8.26 6.18 10.44
CA GLU A 75 8.70 7.53 10.81
C GLU A 75 7.85 8.33 11.82
N VAL A 76 8.50 8.90 12.85
CA VAL A 76 7.90 9.93 13.70
C VAL A 76 7.57 11.15 12.82
N VAL A 77 6.36 11.17 12.29
CA VAL A 77 5.70 12.37 11.78
C VAL A 77 4.82 12.85 12.92
N GLU A 78 5.04 14.11 13.29
CA GLU A 78 4.15 14.89 14.15
C GLU A 78 2.69 14.52 13.88
N VAL A 79 1.99 14.02 14.90
CA VAL A 79 0.57 13.73 14.81
C VAL A 79 -0.16 15.07 14.78
N VAL A 80 -0.24 15.64 13.58
CA VAL A 80 -1.28 16.60 13.24
C VAL A 80 -2.56 15.79 13.26
N GLU A 81 -3.40 16.06 14.25
CA GLU A 81 -4.72 15.44 14.36
C GLU A 81 -5.44 15.67 13.01
N VAL A 82 -5.56 14.61 12.21
CA VAL A 82 -6.25 14.68 10.93
C VAL A 82 -7.73 14.78 11.27
N VAL A 83 -8.21 16.01 11.40
CA VAL A 83 -9.64 16.27 11.50
C VAL A 83 -10.24 15.81 10.19
N GLU A 84 -10.88 14.64 10.19
CA GLU A 84 -11.60 14.12 9.04
C GLU A 84 -12.78 15.06 8.76
N VAL A 85 -12.57 16.04 7.87
CA VAL A 85 -13.64 16.88 7.38
C VAL A 85 -14.58 15.99 6.57
N PRO A 86 -15.86 15.87 6.94
CA PRO A 86 -16.77 15.00 6.23
C PRO A 86 -16.94 15.50 4.79
N PHE A 87 -16.95 14.55 3.84
CA PHE A 87 -17.12 14.81 2.42
C PHE A 87 -18.30 15.74 2.11
N GLU A 88 -19.40 15.59 2.85
CA GLU A 88 -20.61 16.41 2.69
C GLU A 88 -20.36 17.89 3.00
N ALA A 89 -19.54 18.21 4.01
CA ALA A 89 -19.19 19.59 4.33
C ALA A 89 -18.31 20.22 3.24
N ILE A 90 -17.38 19.45 2.67
CA ILE A 90 -16.53 19.91 1.55
C ILE A 90 -17.39 20.15 0.31
N ALA A 91 -18.31 19.23 0.00
CA ALA A 91 -19.22 19.36 -1.14
C ALA A 91 -20.13 20.58 -1.01
N GLU A 92 -20.70 20.81 0.17
CA GLU A 92 -21.54 21.96 0.46
C GLU A 92 -20.74 23.27 0.31
N ARG A 93 -19.53 23.34 0.88
CA ARG A 93 -18.71 24.55 0.78
C ARG A 93 -18.24 24.81 -0.66
N ALA A 94 -17.86 23.78 -1.40
CA ALA A 94 -17.48 23.89 -2.81
C ALA A 94 -18.64 24.40 -3.69
N TYR A 95 -19.87 23.96 -3.40
CA TYR A 95 -21.07 24.44 -4.06
C TYR A 95 -21.29 25.94 -3.83
N TYR A 96 -21.13 26.42 -2.59
CA TYR A 96 -21.23 27.86 -2.31
C TYR A 96 -20.12 28.68 -2.98
N ILE A 97 -18.88 28.21 -2.96
CA ILE A 97 -17.76 28.87 -3.66
C ILE A 97 -18.06 29.02 -5.16
N ALA A 98 -18.63 27.98 -5.79
CA ALA A 98 -19.01 28.03 -7.20
C ALA A 98 -20.11 29.06 -7.49
N LEU A 99 -21.05 29.26 -6.56
CA LEU A 99 -22.09 30.29 -6.67
C LEU A 99 -21.53 31.71 -6.44
N GLU A 100 -20.59 31.87 -5.51
CA GLU A 100 -19.99 33.16 -5.14
C GLU A 100 -19.07 33.70 -6.24
N ASN A 101 -18.28 32.83 -6.88
CA ASN A 101 -17.21 33.26 -7.80
C ASN A 101 -17.63 33.37 -9.28
N GLN A 102 -18.89 33.06 -9.63
CA GLN A 102 -19.44 33.05 -10.99
C GLN A 102 -18.44 32.55 -12.06
N GLY A 103 -18.09 31.28 -11.95
CA GLY A 103 -17.18 30.59 -12.86
C GLY A 103 -15.88 30.13 -12.18
N GLY A 104 -15.29 29.09 -12.76
CA GLY A 104 -14.15 28.38 -12.19
C GLY A 104 -14.28 26.88 -12.46
N ASP A 105 -13.18 26.15 -12.24
CA ASP A 105 -13.21 24.70 -12.34
C ASP A 105 -13.82 24.11 -11.05
N PRO A 106 -14.78 23.17 -11.16
CA PRO A 106 -15.37 22.52 -9.99
C PRO A 106 -14.36 21.85 -9.04
N VAL A 107 -13.23 21.37 -9.56
CA VAL A 107 -12.15 20.75 -8.76
C VAL A 107 -11.40 21.82 -7.97
N ASP A 108 -11.18 23.01 -8.53
CA ASP A 108 -10.56 24.12 -7.80
C ASP A 108 -11.43 24.58 -6.63
N HIS A 109 -12.75 24.61 -6.82
CA HIS A 109 -13.70 24.92 -5.75
C HIS A 109 -13.68 23.84 -4.65
N TRP A 110 -13.58 22.57 -5.02
CA TRP A 110 -13.43 21.46 -4.10
C TRP A 110 -12.18 21.56 -3.23
N LEU A 111 -11.01 21.78 -3.86
CA LEU A 111 -9.74 21.91 -3.15
C LEU A 111 -9.70 23.15 -2.26
N THR A 112 -10.36 24.23 -2.67
CA THR A 112 -10.49 25.44 -1.85
C THR A 112 -11.37 25.18 -0.63
N ALA A 113 -12.51 24.52 -0.81
CA ALA A 113 -13.41 24.14 0.28
C ALA A 113 -12.74 23.23 1.32
N GLU A 114 -11.98 22.24 0.86
CA GLU A 114 -11.22 21.33 1.73
C GLU A 114 -10.21 22.10 2.59
N ARG A 115 -9.49 23.06 2.01
CA ARG A 115 -8.53 23.90 2.73
C ARG A 115 -9.18 24.83 3.75
N GLU A 116 -10.30 25.46 3.41
CA GLU A 116 -11.02 26.35 4.33
C GLU A 116 -11.55 25.59 5.55
N LEU A 117 -12.10 24.39 5.35
CA LEU A 117 -12.66 23.59 6.43
C LEU A 117 -11.59 22.93 7.30
N ALA A 118 -10.50 22.44 6.71
CA ALA A 118 -9.36 21.91 7.46
C ALA A 118 -8.65 22.99 8.29
N GLY A 119 -8.59 24.23 7.79
CA GLY A 119 -7.98 25.36 8.49
C GLY A 119 -8.80 25.96 9.64
N THR A 120 -10.11 25.63 9.72
CA THR A 120 -11.02 26.17 10.74
C THR A 120 -11.16 25.24 11.96
N ALA A 121 -10.68 24.00 11.87
CA ALA A 121 -10.86 22.98 12.90
C ALA A 121 -9.73 22.88 13.95
N ALA A 122 -8.98 23.98 14.17
CA ALA A 122 -7.87 24.07 15.14
C ALA A 122 -8.22 24.92 16.37
#